data_AF-A0A6I2Y2B1-F1
#
_entry.id   AF-A0A6I2Y2B1-F1
#
_cell.length_a   1.000
_cell.length_b   1.000
_cell.length_c   1.000
_cell.angle_alpha   90.00
_cell.angle_beta   90.00
_cell.angle_gamma   90.00
#
_symmetry.space_group_name_H-M   'P 1'
#
loop_
_entity.id
_entity.type
_entity.pdbx_description
1 polymer ?
#
loop_
_entity_poly.entity_id
_entity_poly.type
_entity_poly.pdbx_seq_one_letter_code
_entity_poly.pdbx_strand_id
1 'polypeptide(L)'
;MASSREPQTQAGQALMNRALALNAAGHRAIPWGVKAGNEHDQPLWSGYFGDRPYPQAKLISSVWDRALGIGIVCPGRWIGLDTDIKDGKRGREHMAQLEAEIGPLPNGPITFTKSGGDHRIFKRAVIPASALLRSHVGLADGTDADIDVIHSRYRYFKVYDDNFWLNLNDEDVPELPEAWLKAIVKGQMGRPRKLQAIKGGERSGAWSAVQPMCDRAAPLVEDVRNATDNRNTLLNRNFYLATLTLGGSVELEELFRRAALESGLASSEVEATLASAGAAAAQESAFISSWQKAVEAATASMSGVSRLALRRAAIVLRETFLAAQHKDAVGMSCRQLAEQMNVSAQTANRYLRILQKLRLLSRASSRKAMEANRYRFRIPAPEQNVTFIHPPRKRLSRFITQDVDGQHGTVRLHQLLQHDAFTKYGKGISLAKSCGDVLLVLEGGTRSLRDVVDATGKTRTTIKRAVQALLSGGLLDQAEDQSEIWLTGPNAVTVLDEWVTHMRLGGRGGMRRDEHARQRDRYGFKVRRWEKLHERRAERQRLGLPS
;
A
#
# COMPACT_ATOMS: atom_id res chain seq x y z
N MET A 1 11.84 -33.87 -10.83
CA MET A 1 11.70 -34.48 -9.49
C MET A 1 10.23 -34.45 -9.10
N ALA A 2 9.51 -35.55 -9.33
CA ALA A 2 8.17 -35.72 -8.78
C ALA A 2 8.34 -35.93 -7.27
N SER A 3 7.91 -34.96 -6.48
CA SER A 3 7.78 -35.11 -5.02
C SER A 3 6.82 -36.26 -4.79
N SER A 4 7.31 -37.39 -4.28
CA SER A 4 6.50 -38.52 -3.86
C SER A 4 5.66 -38.06 -2.68
N ARG A 5 4.47 -37.52 -2.97
CA ARG A 5 3.51 -37.18 -1.93
C ARG A 5 3.08 -38.47 -1.25
N GLU A 6 3.10 -38.44 0.07
CA GLU A 6 2.51 -39.48 0.88
C GLU A 6 1.06 -39.70 0.42
N PRO A 7 0.60 -40.95 0.34
CA PRO A 7 -0.77 -41.25 -0.03
C PRO A 7 -1.73 -40.56 0.95
N GLN A 8 -2.82 -39.98 0.43
CA GLN A 8 -3.83 -39.35 1.27
C GLN A 8 -4.46 -40.39 2.21
N THR A 9 -4.72 -39.96 3.44
CA THR A 9 -5.50 -40.71 4.42
C THR A 9 -6.94 -40.87 3.92
N GLN A 10 -7.63 -41.93 4.37
CA GLN A 10 -9.04 -42.14 4.02
C GLN A 10 -9.93 -40.96 4.44
N ALA A 11 -9.63 -40.35 5.60
CA ALA A 11 -10.33 -39.16 6.08
C ALA A 11 -10.09 -37.92 5.18
N GLY A 12 -8.84 -37.68 4.78
CA GLY A 12 -8.48 -36.62 3.85
C GLY A 12 -9.15 -36.80 2.49
N GLN A 13 -9.14 -38.02 1.96
CA GLN A 13 -9.82 -38.37 0.71
C GLN A 13 -11.34 -38.13 0.79
N ALA A 14 -11.98 -38.45 1.91
CA ALA A 14 -13.40 -38.20 2.11
C ALA A 14 -13.75 -36.70 2.12
N LEU A 15 -12.97 -35.87 2.82
CA LEU A 15 -13.14 -34.40 2.80
C LEU A 15 -12.92 -33.82 1.40
N MET A 16 -11.93 -34.32 0.67
CA MET A 16 -11.66 -33.90 -0.71
C MET A 16 -12.85 -34.20 -1.64
N ASN A 17 -13.41 -35.41 -1.56
CA ASN A 17 -14.54 -35.81 -2.39
C ASN A 17 -15.78 -34.95 -2.12
N ARG A 18 -16.07 -34.67 -0.84
CA ARG A 18 -17.15 -33.75 -0.42
C ARG A 18 -16.92 -32.33 -0.96
N ALA A 19 -15.70 -31.80 -0.86
CA ALA A 19 -15.36 -30.49 -1.39
C ALA A 19 -15.46 -30.43 -2.92
N LEU A 20 -15.13 -31.51 -3.64
CA LEU A 20 -15.33 -31.60 -5.08
C LEU A 20 -16.82 -31.52 -5.46
N ALA A 21 -17.70 -32.18 -4.69
CA ALA A 21 -19.15 -32.11 -4.90
C ALA A 21 -19.69 -30.69 -4.68
N LEU A 22 -19.32 -30.06 -3.55
CA LEU A 22 -19.69 -28.66 -3.27
C LEU A 22 -19.20 -27.70 -4.37
N ASN A 23 -17.98 -27.95 -4.86
CA ASN A 23 -17.38 -27.13 -5.91
C ASN A 23 -18.02 -27.37 -7.29
N ALA A 24 -18.55 -28.56 -7.55
CA ALA A 24 -19.38 -28.82 -8.72
C ALA A 24 -20.75 -28.15 -8.63
N ALA A 25 -21.30 -27.99 -7.42
CA ALA A 25 -22.53 -27.24 -7.14
C ALA A 25 -22.34 -25.71 -7.19
N GLY A 26 -21.17 -25.21 -7.62
CA GLY A 26 -20.91 -23.78 -7.78
C GLY A 26 -20.33 -23.08 -6.55
N HIS A 27 -20.12 -23.79 -5.43
CA HIS A 27 -19.50 -23.21 -4.24
C HIS A 27 -17.98 -23.17 -4.34
N ARG A 28 -17.34 -22.17 -3.74
CA ARG A 28 -15.88 -22.17 -3.61
C ARG A 28 -15.46 -22.87 -2.31
N ALA A 29 -15.30 -24.19 -2.40
CA ALA A 29 -14.92 -25.05 -1.27
C ALA A 29 -13.40 -24.99 -0.99
N ILE A 30 -13.05 -24.94 0.30
CA ILE A 30 -11.66 -24.87 0.78
C ILE A 30 -11.44 -25.76 2.00
N PRO A 31 -10.23 -26.33 2.19
CA PRO A 31 -9.87 -26.98 3.45
C PRO A 31 -9.55 -25.93 4.52
N TRP A 32 -10.08 -26.10 5.72
CA TRP A 32 -9.66 -25.35 6.90
C TRP A 32 -9.14 -26.29 8.00
N GLY A 33 -8.31 -25.75 8.88
CA GLY A 33 -7.76 -26.47 10.02
C GLY A 33 -6.82 -25.59 10.84
N VAL A 34 -6.05 -26.22 11.71
CA VAL A 34 -5.07 -25.55 12.56
C VAL A 34 -3.72 -25.55 11.85
N LYS A 35 -3.14 -24.37 11.56
CA LYS A 35 -1.77 -24.29 11.04
C LYS A 35 -0.78 -24.44 12.18
N ALA A 36 0.34 -25.13 11.94
CA ALA A 36 1.41 -25.29 12.92
C ALA A 36 1.81 -23.93 13.54
N GLY A 37 1.71 -23.84 14.87
CA GLY A 37 2.03 -22.63 15.65
C GLY A 37 0.90 -21.59 15.72
N ASN A 38 -0.34 -21.93 15.40
CA ASN A 38 -1.49 -21.04 15.50
C ASN A 38 -2.63 -21.82 16.18
N GLU A 39 -3.28 -21.25 17.18
CA GLU A 39 -4.34 -21.96 17.95
C GLU A 39 -5.72 -21.84 17.29
N HIS A 40 -5.85 -21.02 16.25
CA HIS A 40 -7.12 -20.73 15.60
C HIS A 40 -7.31 -21.45 14.27
N ASP A 41 -8.55 -21.89 14.06
CA ASP A 41 -9.05 -22.45 12.80
C ASP A 41 -8.87 -21.44 11.67
N GLN A 42 -8.23 -21.86 10.58
CA GLN A 42 -8.03 -21.02 9.42
C GLN A 42 -7.97 -21.83 8.13
N PRO A 43 -8.18 -21.19 6.96
CA PRO A 43 -7.95 -21.82 5.68
C PRO A 43 -6.50 -22.31 5.57
N LEU A 44 -6.35 -23.57 5.16
CA LEU A 44 -5.03 -24.14 4.89
C LEU A 44 -4.41 -23.54 3.63
N TRP A 45 -5.23 -22.93 2.78
CA TRP A 45 -4.80 -22.22 1.60
C TRP A 45 -4.66 -20.72 1.84
N SER A 46 -3.72 -20.13 1.14
CA SER A 46 -3.72 -18.70 0.87
C SER A 46 -4.46 -18.39 -0.42
N GLY A 47 -4.93 -17.15 -0.57
CA GLY A 47 -5.70 -16.78 -1.78
C GLY A 47 -7.04 -17.51 -1.85
N TYR A 48 -7.61 -17.86 -0.71
CA TYR A 48 -8.82 -18.67 -0.64
C TYR A 48 -10.06 -17.88 -1.11
N PHE A 49 -10.04 -16.56 -0.99
CA PHE A 49 -11.10 -15.60 -1.33
C PHE A 49 -11.45 -15.52 -2.83
N GLY A 50 -12.66 -15.06 -3.13
CA GLY A 50 -13.25 -14.90 -4.46
C GLY A 50 -14.51 -15.74 -4.66
N ASP A 51 -15.22 -15.50 -5.76
CA ASP A 51 -16.60 -16.01 -5.92
C ASP A 51 -16.69 -17.28 -6.76
N ARG A 52 -15.63 -17.62 -7.48
CA ARG A 52 -15.64 -18.74 -8.42
C ARG A 52 -15.12 -20.04 -7.78
N PRO A 53 -15.73 -21.19 -8.09
CA PRO A 53 -15.18 -22.51 -7.77
C PRO A 53 -13.73 -22.66 -8.22
N TYR A 54 -12.97 -23.48 -7.50
CA TYR A 54 -11.62 -23.81 -7.90
C TYR A 54 -11.58 -24.84 -9.02
N PRO A 55 -10.55 -24.83 -9.88
CA PRO A 55 -10.31 -25.96 -10.77
C PRO A 55 -10.17 -27.26 -9.96
N GLN A 56 -10.81 -28.35 -10.40
CA GLN A 56 -10.78 -29.65 -9.69
C GLN A 56 -9.35 -30.11 -9.39
N ALA A 57 -8.42 -29.91 -10.34
CA ALA A 57 -7.00 -30.23 -10.14
C ALA A 57 -6.37 -29.53 -8.92
N LYS A 58 -6.83 -28.32 -8.56
CA LYS A 58 -6.36 -27.62 -7.35
C LYS A 58 -6.89 -28.30 -6.09
N LEU A 59 -8.15 -28.69 -6.06
CA LEU A 59 -8.74 -29.45 -4.94
C LEU A 59 -8.02 -30.79 -4.78
N ILE A 60 -7.80 -31.52 -5.87
CA ILE A 60 -7.12 -32.83 -5.85
C ILE A 60 -5.68 -32.71 -5.34
N SER A 61 -4.96 -31.68 -5.78
CA SER A 61 -3.56 -31.46 -5.40
C SER A 61 -3.36 -30.80 -4.03
N SER A 62 -4.38 -30.75 -3.18
CA SER A 62 -4.33 -30.03 -1.90
C SER A 62 -4.10 -30.94 -0.68
N VAL A 63 -3.75 -30.31 0.45
CA VAL A 63 -3.39 -30.95 1.71
C VAL A 63 -4.62 -31.27 2.58
N TRP A 64 -5.44 -32.22 2.13
CA TRP A 64 -6.66 -32.62 2.84
C TRP A 64 -6.40 -33.40 4.12
N ASP A 65 -5.27 -34.09 4.22
CA ASP A 65 -4.91 -34.86 5.42
C ASP A 65 -4.69 -34.00 6.67
N ARG A 66 -4.55 -32.69 6.49
CA ARG A 66 -4.40 -31.71 7.58
C ARG A 66 -5.69 -30.94 7.85
N ALA A 67 -6.72 -31.14 7.04
CA ALA A 67 -7.97 -30.41 7.16
C ALA A 67 -8.79 -30.95 8.33
N LEU A 68 -9.34 -30.05 9.14
CA LEU A 68 -10.33 -30.37 10.15
C LEU A 68 -11.75 -30.35 9.57
N GLY A 69 -11.93 -29.69 8.42
CA GLY A 69 -13.21 -29.64 7.72
C GLY A 69 -13.15 -28.87 6.40
N ILE A 70 -14.34 -28.61 5.86
CA ILE A 70 -14.55 -27.85 4.64
C ILE A 70 -15.12 -26.48 4.99
N GLY A 71 -14.64 -25.46 4.29
CA GLY A 71 -15.14 -24.10 4.34
C GLY A 71 -15.72 -23.73 2.99
N ILE A 72 -16.79 -22.94 2.96
CA ILE A 72 -17.35 -22.33 1.75
C ILE A 72 -17.13 -20.83 1.83
N VAL A 73 -16.39 -20.30 0.85
CA VAL A 73 -16.19 -18.85 0.75
C VAL A 73 -17.51 -18.22 0.35
N CYS A 74 -17.96 -17.26 1.14
CA CYS A 74 -19.20 -16.53 0.88
C CYS A 74 -19.07 -15.79 -0.47
N PRO A 75 -19.92 -16.07 -1.48
CA PRO A 75 -19.88 -15.34 -2.74
C PRO A 75 -20.16 -13.85 -2.54
N GLY A 76 -19.64 -12.98 -3.41
CA GLY A 76 -19.88 -11.53 -3.43
C GLY A 76 -21.34 -11.09 -3.34
N ARG A 77 -22.25 -11.95 -3.83
CA ARG A 77 -23.69 -11.75 -3.83
C ARG A 77 -24.40 -12.16 -2.53
N TRP A 78 -23.72 -12.84 -1.61
CA TRP A 78 -24.31 -13.29 -0.35
C TRP A 78 -23.67 -12.59 0.84
N ILE A 79 -24.38 -12.64 1.95
CA ILE A 79 -23.89 -12.26 3.27
C ILE A 79 -24.42 -13.26 4.29
N GLY A 80 -23.56 -13.66 5.22
CA GLY A 80 -23.90 -14.54 6.32
C GLY A 80 -23.90 -13.78 7.64
N LEU A 81 -24.82 -14.15 8.52
CA LEU A 81 -24.76 -13.82 9.94
C LEU A 81 -24.47 -15.12 10.70
N ASP A 82 -23.38 -15.13 11.46
CA ASP A 82 -22.94 -16.27 12.27
C ASP A 82 -23.16 -15.96 13.76
N THR A 83 -24.13 -16.66 14.33
CA THR A 83 -24.54 -16.51 15.73
C THR A 83 -23.65 -17.37 16.63
N ASP A 84 -22.70 -16.74 17.34
CA ASP A 84 -21.75 -17.46 18.19
C ASP A 84 -22.30 -17.70 19.62
N ILE A 85 -22.26 -18.95 20.11
CA ILE A 85 -22.76 -19.30 21.45
C ILE A 85 -21.76 -20.03 22.36
N LYS A 86 -20.47 -20.02 22.01
CA LYS A 86 -19.40 -20.69 22.76
C LYS A 86 -18.55 -19.70 23.54
N ASP A 87 -17.87 -20.16 24.59
CA ASP A 87 -16.83 -19.42 25.32
C ASP A 87 -17.37 -18.14 25.99
N GLY A 88 -18.58 -18.21 26.56
CA GLY A 88 -19.24 -17.08 27.23
C GLY A 88 -20.00 -16.13 26.30
N LYS A 89 -19.97 -16.38 24.99
CA LYS A 89 -20.71 -15.61 23.99
C LYS A 89 -22.22 -15.86 24.06
N ARG A 90 -23.01 -14.80 23.87
CA ARG A 90 -24.48 -14.79 24.01
C ARG A 90 -25.18 -14.54 22.68
N GLY A 91 -24.68 -15.13 21.59
CA GLY A 91 -25.14 -14.86 20.23
C GLY A 91 -26.66 -14.92 20.04
N ARG A 92 -27.37 -15.90 20.62
CA ARG A 92 -28.84 -15.98 20.48
C ARG A 92 -29.57 -14.80 21.13
N GLU A 93 -29.09 -14.36 22.29
CA GLU A 93 -29.67 -13.22 22.99
C GLU A 93 -29.37 -11.92 22.26
N HIS A 94 -28.13 -11.76 21.79
CA HIS A 94 -27.75 -10.63 20.95
C HIS A 94 -28.52 -10.61 19.61
N MET A 95 -28.77 -11.75 18.98
CA MET A 95 -29.60 -11.83 17.77
C MET A 95 -31.04 -11.38 18.06
N ALA A 96 -31.64 -11.87 19.14
CA ALA A 96 -33.00 -11.46 19.53
C ALA A 96 -33.07 -9.95 19.85
N GLN A 97 -32.05 -9.42 20.53
CA GLN A 97 -31.93 -7.99 20.80
C GLN A 97 -31.80 -7.18 19.50
N LEU A 98 -30.93 -7.60 18.59
CA LEU A 98 -30.75 -6.94 17.29
C LEU A 98 -32.02 -7.00 16.43
N GLU A 99 -32.76 -8.12 16.43
CA GLU A 99 -34.04 -8.22 15.73
C GLU A 99 -35.12 -7.31 16.35
N ALA A 100 -35.09 -7.11 17.67
CA ALA A 100 -35.96 -6.15 18.34
C ALA A 100 -35.58 -4.68 18.05
N GLU A 101 -34.28 -4.36 17.95
CA GLU A 101 -33.77 -3.00 17.72
C GLU A 101 -33.81 -2.57 16.24
N ILE A 102 -33.40 -3.46 15.32
CA ILE A 102 -33.22 -3.17 13.90
C ILE A 102 -34.46 -3.61 13.08
N GLY A 103 -35.16 -4.63 13.55
CA GLY A 103 -36.28 -5.28 12.89
C GLY A 103 -36.02 -6.76 12.59
N PRO A 104 -37.08 -7.57 12.38
CA PRO A 104 -36.93 -9.00 12.18
C PRO A 104 -36.20 -9.33 10.87
N LEU A 105 -35.39 -10.39 10.89
CA LEU A 105 -34.82 -10.96 9.67
C LEU A 105 -35.88 -11.80 8.93
N PRO A 106 -35.88 -11.81 7.59
CA PRO A 106 -36.77 -12.68 6.84
C PRO A 106 -36.40 -14.16 7.07
N ASN A 107 -37.42 -15.02 7.00
CA ASN A 107 -37.20 -16.46 7.01
C ASN A 107 -36.34 -16.85 5.79
N GLY A 108 -35.36 -17.70 6.02
CA GLY A 108 -34.43 -18.11 4.97
C GLY A 108 -33.61 -19.34 5.37
N PRO A 109 -32.61 -19.69 4.56
CA PRO A 109 -31.77 -20.84 4.80
C PRO A 109 -30.92 -20.66 6.06
N ILE A 110 -31.01 -21.63 6.96
CA ILE A 110 -30.26 -21.68 8.22
C ILE A 110 -29.51 -23.00 8.30
N THR A 111 -28.23 -22.96 8.64
CA THR A 111 -27.45 -24.15 9.00
C THR A 111 -26.89 -24.01 10.41
N PHE A 112 -26.97 -25.08 11.20
CA PHE A 112 -26.57 -25.04 12.60
C PHE A 112 -25.10 -25.39 12.78
N THR A 113 -24.45 -24.68 13.69
CA THR A 113 -23.05 -24.94 14.05
C THR A 113 -22.95 -26.00 15.14
N LYS A 114 -21.78 -26.63 15.29
CA LYS A 114 -21.55 -27.65 16.33
C LYS A 114 -21.71 -27.12 17.75
N SER A 115 -21.50 -25.82 17.98
CA SER A 115 -21.70 -25.20 19.29
C SER A 115 -23.18 -24.94 19.60
N GLY A 116 -24.08 -25.14 18.63
CA GLY A 116 -25.52 -24.84 18.72
C GLY A 116 -25.90 -23.43 18.24
N GLY A 117 -24.94 -22.69 17.69
CA GLY A 117 -25.20 -21.45 16.96
C GLY A 117 -25.76 -21.72 15.57
N ASP A 118 -25.87 -20.69 14.74
CA ASP A 118 -26.45 -20.79 13.41
C ASP A 118 -25.81 -19.82 12.41
N HIS A 119 -25.73 -20.25 11.15
CA HIS A 119 -25.42 -19.42 10.00
C HIS A 119 -26.70 -19.12 9.25
N ARG A 120 -27.08 -17.85 9.21
CA ARG A 120 -28.21 -17.34 8.40
C ARG A 120 -27.66 -16.70 7.13
N ILE A 121 -28.19 -17.09 5.98
CA ILE A 121 -27.68 -16.64 4.67
C ILE A 121 -28.68 -15.71 4.01
N PHE A 122 -28.19 -14.57 3.51
CA PHE A 122 -28.97 -13.57 2.82
C PHE A 122 -28.31 -13.15 1.51
N LYS A 123 -29.12 -12.69 0.56
CA LYS A 123 -28.65 -11.97 -0.61
C LYS A 123 -28.17 -10.60 -0.17
N ARG A 124 -27.00 -10.24 -0.65
CA ARG A 124 -26.47 -8.90 -0.52
C ARG A 124 -27.25 -8.00 -1.48
N ALA A 125 -28.18 -7.22 -0.94
CA ALA A 125 -28.80 -6.13 -1.70
C ALA A 125 -27.72 -5.23 -2.31
N VAL A 126 -28.03 -4.49 -3.38
CA VAL A 126 -27.06 -3.64 -4.10
C VAL A 126 -26.46 -2.59 -3.16
N ILE A 127 -25.34 -2.92 -2.53
CA ILE A 127 -24.54 -1.99 -1.77
C ILE A 127 -23.58 -1.33 -2.76
N PRO A 128 -23.39 0.00 -2.72
CA PRO A 128 -22.30 0.64 -3.44
C PRO A 128 -21.00 -0.15 -3.23
N ALA A 129 -20.28 -0.47 -4.32
CA ALA A 129 -19.06 -1.28 -4.24
C ALA A 129 -17.99 -0.68 -3.31
N SER A 130 -18.09 0.62 -3.00
CA SER A 130 -17.23 1.35 -2.07
C SER A 130 -17.58 1.14 -0.59
N ALA A 131 -18.74 0.57 -0.26
CA ALA A 131 -19.18 0.40 1.12
C ALA A 131 -18.41 -0.73 1.81
N LEU A 132 -17.73 -0.38 2.88
CA LEU A 132 -17.02 -1.32 3.74
C LEU A 132 -17.99 -1.96 4.71
N LEU A 133 -18.05 -3.29 4.74
CA LEU A 133 -18.82 -4.04 5.74
C LEU A 133 -17.99 -4.25 7.00
N ARG A 134 -18.65 -4.21 8.16
CA ARG A 134 -18.08 -4.60 9.45
C ARG A 134 -17.95 -6.12 9.52
N SER A 135 -17.02 -6.59 10.37
CA SER A 135 -16.91 -8.01 10.71
C SER A 135 -17.90 -8.46 11.79
N HIS A 136 -18.48 -7.51 12.53
CA HIS A 136 -19.48 -7.76 13.57
C HIS A 136 -20.63 -6.77 13.45
N VAL A 137 -21.81 -7.18 13.88
CA VAL A 137 -22.95 -6.27 14.09
C VAL A 137 -22.74 -5.54 15.42
N GLY A 138 -23.04 -4.25 15.50
CA GLY A 138 -22.96 -3.50 16.77
C GLY A 138 -24.35 -3.34 17.40
N LEU A 139 -24.42 -3.41 18.73
CA LEU A 139 -25.62 -3.08 19.50
C LEU A 139 -25.80 -1.55 19.58
N ALA A 140 -27.01 -1.09 19.94
CA ALA A 140 -27.32 0.33 20.08
C ALA A 140 -26.43 1.07 21.10
N ASP A 141 -25.95 0.38 22.13
CA ASP A 141 -25.04 0.92 23.14
C ASP A 141 -23.57 1.07 22.65
N GLY A 142 -23.29 0.62 21.42
CA GLY A 142 -21.99 0.72 20.78
C GLY A 142 -21.03 -0.45 21.08
N THR A 143 -21.48 -1.47 21.82
CA THR A 143 -20.75 -2.73 21.97
C THR A 143 -20.89 -3.61 20.73
N ASP A 144 -19.91 -4.47 20.49
CA ASP A 144 -19.98 -5.45 19.39
C ASP A 144 -20.86 -6.62 19.85
N ALA A 145 -21.86 -6.97 19.05
CA ALA A 145 -22.65 -8.18 19.25
C ALA A 145 -21.81 -9.41 18.91
N ASP A 146 -22.12 -10.54 19.55
CA ASP A 146 -21.57 -11.87 19.25
C ASP A 146 -22.13 -12.46 17.93
N ILE A 147 -22.35 -11.60 16.93
CA ILE A 147 -22.84 -11.93 15.59
C ILE A 147 -21.76 -11.57 14.59
N ASP A 148 -21.15 -12.61 14.03
CA ASP A 148 -20.11 -12.50 13.03
C ASP A 148 -20.72 -12.27 11.64
N VAL A 149 -20.29 -11.22 10.95
CA VAL A 149 -20.71 -10.94 9.57
C VAL A 149 -19.76 -11.66 8.62
N ILE A 150 -20.28 -12.64 7.87
CA ILE A 150 -19.54 -13.40 6.86
C ILE A 150 -19.82 -12.78 5.49
N HIS A 151 -18.77 -12.28 4.82
CA HIS A 151 -18.89 -11.73 3.46
C HIS A 151 -17.64 -12.02 2.62
N SER A 152 -17.75 -11.77 1.31
CA SER A 152 -16.85 -12.27 0.25
C SER A 152 -15.37 -11.91 0.31
N ARG A 153 -14.96 -11.04 1.21
CA ARG A 153 -13.56 -10.64 1.29
C ARG A 153 -12.72 -11.63 2.08
N TYR A 154 -13.17 -12.04 3.26
CA TYR A 154 -12.24 -12.56 4.29
C TYR A 154 -12.80 -13.63 5.22
N ARG A 155 -14.06 -14.04 5.04
CA ARG A 155 -14.67 -15.08 5.88
C ARG A 155 -15.31 -16.16 5.02
N TYR A 156 -15.50 -17.31 5.64
CA TYR A 156 -16.04 -18.50 5.01
C TYR A 156 -16.96 -19.19 6.01
N PHE A 157 -18.01 -19.83 5.50
CA PHE A 157 -18.86 -20.67 6.31
C PHE A 157 -18.14 -22.00 6.57
N LYS A 158 -18.12 -22.46 7.82
CA LYS A 158 -17.69 -23.82 8.12
C LYS A 158 -18.84 -24.77 7.75
N VAL A 159 -18.53 -25.80 6.96
CA VAL A 159 -19.53 -26.77 6.52
C VAL A 159 -19.69 -27.85 7.57
N TYR A 160 -20.87 -27.91 8.17
CA TYR A 160 -21.26 -28.95 9.12
C TYR A 160 -22.25 -29.95 8.51
N ASP A 161 -23.11 -29.49 7.62
CA ASP A 161 -24.06 -30.31 6.85
C ASP A 161 -23.88 -30.04 5.35
N ASP A 162 -23.37 -31.03 4.61
CA ASP A 162 -23.18 -30.91 3.17
C ASP A 162 -24.50 -30.85 2.41
N ASN A 163 -25.53 -31.54 2.90
CA ASN A 163 -26.82 -31.61 2.20
C ASN A 163 -27.46 -30.23 2.16
N PHE A 164 -27.35 -29.45 3.24
CA PHE A 164 -27.77 -28.05 3.24
C PHE A 164 -27.14 -27.27 2.07
N TRP A 165 -25.82 -27.32 1.93
CA TRP A 165 -25.11 -26.54 0.91
C TRP A 165 -25.31 -27.06 -0.51
N LEU A 166 -25.42 -28.37 -0.70
CA LEU A 166 -25.66 -28.99 -2.01
C LEU A 166 -27.06 -28.68 -2.55
N ASN A 167 -28.03 -28.42 -1.67
CA ASN A 167 -29.42 -28.12 -2.04
C ASN A 167 -29.80 -26.65 -1.85
N LEU A 168 -28.85 -25.77 -1.51
CA LEU A 168 -29.08 -24.35 -1.34
C LEU A 168 -29.24 -23.68 -2.71
N ASN A 169 -30.48 -23.36 -3.09
CA ASN A 169 -30.73 -22.59 -4.31
C ASN A 169 -30.67 -21.10 -4.03
N ASP A 170 -30.19 -20.33 -5.00
CA ASP A 170 -30.09 -18.87 -4.86
C ASP A 170 -31.48 -18.24 -4.69
N GLU A 171 -32.53 -18.80 -5.28
CA GLU A 171 -33.92 -18.32 -5.16
C GLU A 171 -34.45 -18.40 -3.73
N ASP A 172 -34.00 -19.39 -2.96
CA ASP A 172 -34.41 -19.59 -1.55
C ASP A 172 -33.74 -18.61 -0.59
N VAL A 173 -32.69 -17.91 -1.03
CA VAL A 173 -31.96 -16.94 -0.22
C VAL A 173 -32.67 -15.59 -0.26
N PRO A 174 -33.24 -15.09 0.86
CA PRO A 174 -33.93 -13.81 0.90
C PRO A 174 -32.94 -12.64 0.89
N GLU A 175 -33.40 -11.45 0.49
CA GLU A 175 -32.60 -10.22 0.60
C GLU A 175 -32.42 -9.80 2.07
N LEU A 176 -31.23 -9.31 2.42
CA LEU A 176 -31.00 -8.71 3.73
C LEU A 176 -31.76 -7.38 3.83
N PRO A 177 -32.62 -7.16 4.84
CA PRO A 177 -33.35 -5.90 4.99
C PRO A 177 -32.42 -4.68 5.04
N GLU A 178 -32.86 -3.55 4.47
CA GLU A 178 -32.05 -2.33 4.37
C GLU A 178 -31.59 -1.81 5.74
N ALA A 179 -32.42 -1.96 6.78
CA ALA A 179 -32.07 -1.58 8.15
C ALA A 179 -30.86 -2.37 8.67
N TRP A 180 -30.84 -3.68 8.44
CA TRP A 180 -29.70 -4.55 8.77
C TRP A 180 -28.47 -4.19 7.96
N LEU A 181 -28.64 -3.92 6.67
CA LEU A 181 -27.56 -3.47 5.79
C LEU A 181 -26.88 -2.21 6.32
N LYS A 182 -27.66 -1.20 6.76
CA LYS A 182 -27.15 0.04 7.36
C LYS A 182 -26.38 -0.23 8.66
N ALA A 183 -26.83 -1.18 9.48
CA ALA A 183 -26.16 -1.52 10.74
C ALA A 183 -24.76 -2.12 10.54
N ILE A 184 -24.56 -2.87 9.46
CA ILE A 184 -23.29 -3.54 9.16
C ILE A 184 -22.36 -2.73 8.24
N VAL A 185 -22.82 -1.63 7.64
CA VAL A 185 -21.94 -0.73 6.85
C VAL A 185 -21.11 0.17 7.78
N LYS A 186 -19.79 0.20 7.56
CA LYS A 186 -18.83 1.00 8.32
C LYS A 186 -19.01 2.49 7.98
N GLY A 187 -19.44 3.28 8.97
CA GLY A 187 -19.51 4.76 8.87
C GLY A 187 -20.90 5.38 8.94
N GLN A 188 -22.00 4.61 8.89
CA GLN A 188 -23.37 5.17 8.97
C GLN A 188 -23.99 5.17 10.37
N MET A 189 -23.68 4.18 11.21
CA MET A 189 -24.11 4.20 12.62
C MET A 189 -23.31 5.27 13.38
N GLY A 190 -23.96 6.41 13.61
CA GLY A 190 -23.40 7.60 14.23
C GLY A 190 -22.81 7.31 15.60
N ARG A 191 -21.51 7.07 15.68
CA ARG A 191 -20.78 7.61 16.82
C ARG A 191 -20.87 9.13 16.69
N PRO A 192 -21.30 9.87 17.72
CA PRO A 192 -21.05 11.29 17.78
C PRO A 192 -19.53 11.46 17.89
N ARG A 193 -18.84 11.44 16.75
CA ARG A 193 -17.57 12.15 16.66
C ARG A 193 -17.93 13.58 17.06
N LYS A 194 -17.27 14.09 18.09
CA LYS A 194 -17.07 15.53 18.29
C LYS A 194 -16.37 16.07 17.04
N LEU A 195 -17.10 16.15 15.93
CA LEU A 195 -16.79 16.98 14.80
C LEU A 195 -17.30 18.34 15.20
N GLN A 196 -16.35 19.22 15.55
CA GLN A 196 -16.61 20.65 15.53
C GLN A 196 -17.29 20.96 14.21
N ALA A 197 -18.48 21.54 14.33
CA ALA A 197 -19.34 21.87 13.22
C ALA A 197 -18.58 22.74 12.21
N ILE A 198 -18.51 22.29 10.96
CA ILE A 198 -18.50 23.21 9.83
C ILE A 198 -19.81 22.95 9.11
N LYS A 199 -20.82 23.75 9.50
CA LYS A 199 -22.07 23.88 8.76
C LYS A 199 -21.72 24.34 7.34
N GLY A 200 -22.34 23.67 6.37
CA GLY A 200 -22.13 23.93 4.95
C GLY A 200 -22.58 25.32 4.51
N GLY A 201 -22.12 25.69 3.32
CA GLY A 201 -22.58 26.87 2.62
C GLY A 201 -21.66 27.26 1.48
N GLU A 202 -22.04 26.83 0.29
CA GLU A 202 -21.82 27.50 -0.99
C GLU A 202 -20.47 27.35 -1.73
N ARG A 203 -20.67 27.20 -3.04
CA ARG A 203 -19.71 26.93 -4.10
C ARG A 203 -18.69 28.07 -4.23
N SER A 204 -17.42 27.79 -3.97
CA SER A 204 -16.33 28.48 -4.69
C SER A 204 -15.16 27.50 -4.93
N GLY A 205 -14.91 27.20 -6.20
CA GLY A 205 -13.98 26.16 -6.66
C GLY A 205 -12.49 26.52 -6.55
N ALA A 206 -12.09 27.41 -5.65
CA ALA A 206 -10.69 27.87 -5.52
C ALA A 206 -10.03 27.52 -4.17
N TRP A 207 -10.80 27.22 -3.12
CA TRP A 207 -10.26 27.03 -1.77
C TRP A 207 -9.81 25.58 -1.45
N SER A 208 -10.06 24.63 -2.37
CA SER A 208 -9.80 23.19 -2.17
C SER A 208 -8.31 22.81 -2.14
N ALA A 209 -7.43 23.53 -2.86
CA ALA A 209 -6.00 23.20 -2.93
C ALA A 209 -5.15 23.83 -1.80
N VAL A 210 -5.66 24.88 -1.16
CA VAL A 210 -4.93 25.66 -0.14
C VAL A 210 -4.98 24.96 1.22
N GLN A 211 -6.12 24.39 1.62
CA GLN A 211 -6.27 23.73 2.91
C GLN A 211 -5.28 22.55 3.13
N PRO A 212 -5.08 21.62 2.16
CA PRO A 212 -4.12 20.53 2.31
C PRO A 212 -2.65 20.99 2.35
N MET A 213 -2.36 22.21 1.87
CA MET A 213 -1.03 22.82 1.99
C MET A 213 -0.83 23.38 3.40
N CYS A 214 -1.81 24.13 3.92
CA CYS A 214 -1.80 24.68 5.28
C CYS A 214 -1.67 23.56 6.33
N ASP A 215 -2.42 22.45 6.16
CA ASP A 215 -2.37 21.32 7.08
C ASP A 215 -0.98 20.63 7.11
N ARG A 216 -0.28 20.60 5.97
CA ARG A 216 1.09 20.05 5.87
C ARG A 216 2.15 21.01 6.41
N ALA A 217 1.92 22.31 6.31
CA ALA A 217 2.81 23.34 6.85
C ALA A 217 2.65 23.53 8.37
N ALA A 218 1.48 23.18 8.93
CA ALA A 218 1.13 23.38 10.34
C ALA A 218 2.23 23.03 11.35
N PRO A 219 2.89 21.85 11.33
CA PRO A 219 3.93 21.55 12.31
C PRO A 219 5.15 22.48 12.20
N LEU A 220 5.53 22.87 10.97
CA LEU A 220 6.65 23.79 10.75
C LEU A 220 6.34 25.22 11.20
N VAL A 221 5.08 25.65 11.02
CA VAL A 221 4.56 26.94 11.47
C VAL A 221 4.48 26.97 13.00
N GLU A 222 4.04 25.88 13.63
CA GLU A 222 3.95 25.76 15.09
C GLU A 222 5.33 25.79 15.76
N ASP A 223 6.34 25.16 15.14
CA ASP A 223 7.73 25.24 15.59
C ASP A 223 8.27 26.69 15.59
N VAL A 224 7.89 27.49 14.58
CA VAL A 224 8.27 28.91 14.51
C VAL A 224 7.52 29.73 15.56
N ARG A 225 6.23 29.47 15.74
CA ARG A 225 5.38 30.18 16.72
C ARG A 225 5.89 29.97 18.15
N ASN A 226 6.27 28.74 18.50
CA ASN A 226 6.69 28.39 19.87
C ASN A 226 8.19 28.57 20.11
N ALA A 227 8.94 29.13 19.16
CA ALA A 227 10.37 29.34 19.31
C ALA A 227 10.67 30.38 20.40
N THR A 228 11.34 29.96 21.48
CA THR A 228 11.82 30.88 22.52
C THR A 228 13.21 31.43 22.19
N ASP A 229 14.08 30.59 21.62
CA ASP A 229 15.45 30.90 21.19
C ASP A 229 15.64 30.54 19.70
N ASN A 230 16.63 31.13 19.03
CA ASN A 230 16.94 30.88 17.61
C ASN A 230 15.74 31.09 16.66
N ARG A 231 14.82 31.99 17.01
CA ARG A 231 13.56 32.23 16.28
C ARG A 231 13.79 32.52 14.81
N ASN A 232 14.72 33.40 14.51
CA ASN A 232 15.07 33.77 13.14
C ASN A 232 15.67 32.57 12.36
N THR A 233 16.54 31.78 13.00
CA THR A 233 17.08 30.55 12.41
C THR A 233 15.98 29.52 12.12
N LEU A 234 15.02 29.36 13.02
CA LEU A 234 13.88 28.46 12.83
C LEU A 234 12.95 28.96 11.73
N LEU A 235 12.63 30.26 11.69
CA LEU A 235 11.86 30.89 10.61
C LEU A 235 12.54 30.65 9.26
N ASN A 236 13.83 30.99 9.15
CA ASN A 236 14.60 30.82 7.92
C ASN A 236 14.56 29.36 7.43
N ARG A 237 14.90 28.41 8.32
CA ARG A 237 14.94 26.99 8.01
C ARG A 237 13.57 26.43 7.64
N ASN A 238 12.53 26.72 8.43
CA ASN A 238 11.23 26.10 8.25
C ASN A 238 10.48 26.71 7.05
N PHE A 239 10.60 28.03 6.82
CA PHE A 239 10.03 28.66 5.63
C PHE A 239 10.73 28.21 4.35
N TYR A 240 12.07 28.09 4.38
CA TYR A 240 12.84 27.50 3.28
C TYR A 240 12.34 26.08 2.94
N LEU A 241 12.23 25.20 3.94
CA LEU A 241 11.78 23.82 3.76
C LEU A 241 10.33 23.74 3.25
N ALA A 242 9.44 24.56 3.81
CA ALA A 242 8.04 24.61 3.38
C ALA A 242 7.92 25.09 1.93
N THR A 243 8.61 26.17 1.56
CA THR A 243 8.63 26.70 0.18
C THR A 243 9.19 25.68 -0.81
N LEU A 244 10.24 24.95 -0.43
CA LEU A 244 10.88 23.96 -1.28
C LEU A 244 10.02 22.69 -1.49
N THR A 245 9.22 22.30 -0.51
CA THR A 245 8.43 21.05 -0.53
C THR A 245 6.97 21.25 -0.95
N LEU A 246 6.37 22.38 -0.58
CA LEU A 246 4.97 22.71 -0.82
C LEU A 246 4.80 23.71 -1.97
N GLY A 247 5.88 24.36 -2.40
CA GLY A 247 5.86 25.49 -3.33
C GLY A 247 5.80 26.83 -2.59
N GLY A 248 6.25 27.90 -3.24
CA GLY A 248 6.09 29.26 -2.75
C GLY A 248 4.69 29.78 -3.09
N SER A 249 3.91 30.13 -2.08
CA SER A 249 2.61 30.81 -2.23
C SER A 249 2.51 31.95 -1.24
N VAL A 250 1.67 32.94 -1.57
CA VAL A 250 1.44 34.11 -0.71
C VAL A 250 0.81 33.69 0.61
N GLU A 251 -0.06 32.67 0.59
CA GLU A 251 -0.73 32.14 1.78
C GLU A 251 0.26 31.42 2.71
N LEU A 252 1.21 30.66 2.15
CA LEU A 252 2.26 30.02 2.95
C LEU A 252 3.17 31.06 3.60
N GLU A 253 3.57 32.09 2.85
CA GLU A 253 4.37 33.20 3.36
C GLU A 253 3.65 33.94 4.49
N GLU A 254 2.35 34.23 4.33
CA GLU A 254 1.54 34.90 5.36
C GLU A 254 1.38 34.06 6.64
N LEU A 255 1.25 32.74 6.52
CA LEU A 255 1.22 31.84 7.68
C LEU A 255 2.51 31.90 8.50
N PHE A 256 3.67 31.86 7.82
CA PHE A 256 4.97 31.95 8.49
C PHE A 256 5.24 33.35 9.04
N ARG A 257 4.84 34.40 8.31
CA ARG A 257 4.91 35.80 8.77
C ARG A 257 4.18 35.97 10.09
N ARG A 258 2.92 35.51 10.16
CA ARG A 258 2.11 35.59 11.39
C ARG A 258 2.75 34.83 12.56
N ALA A 259 3.16 33.59 12.34
CA ALA A 259 3.80 32.79 13.39
C ALA A 259 5.11 33.39 13.89
N ALA A 260 5.89 34.03 13.00
CA ALA A 260 7.12 34.72 13.37
C ALA A 260 6.86 35.98 14.21
N LEU A 261 5.84 36.77 13.86
CA LEU A 261 5.44 37.93 14.66
C LEU A 261 4.92 37.50 16.04
N GLU A 262 4.15 36.40 16.10
CA GLU A 262 3.65 35.81 17.36
C GLU A 262 4.78 35.31 18.27
N SER A 263 5.91 34.84 17.72
CA SER A 263 7.10 34.48 18.51
C SER A 263 7.94 35.70 18.95
N GLY A 264 7.51 36.91 18.59
CA GLY A 264 8.14 38.17 19.00
C GLY A 264 9.33 38.59 18.13
N LEU A 265 9.45 38.10 16.89
CA LEU A 265 10.39 38.67 15.93
C LEU A 265 9.93 40.04 15.44
N ALA A 266 10.88 40.95 15.20
CA ALA A 266 10.56 42.27 14.64
C ALA A 266 10.11 42.13 13.18
N SER A 267 9.11 42.91 12.76
CA SER A 267 8.56 42.82 11.38
C SER A 267 9.62 42.96 10.29
N SER A 268 10.60 43.86 10.46
CA SER A 268 11.70 44.02 9.49
C SER A 268 12.61 42.79 9.41
N GLU A 269 12.84 42.09 10.52
CA GLU A 269 13.58 40.83 10.56
C GLU A 269 12.79 39.71 9.89
N VAL A 270 11.48 39.64 10.12
CA VAL A 270 10.59 38.67 9.48
C VAL A 270 10.63 38.81 7.96
N GLU A 271 10.42 40.02 7.42
CA GLU A 271 10.43 40.23 5.97
C GLU A 271 11.80 39.90 5.34
N ALA A 272 12.90 40.34 5.96
CA ALA A 272 14.25 40.05 5.47
C ALA A 272 14.53 38.54 5.44
N THR A 273 14.10 37.82 6.48
CA THR A 273 14.30 36.38 6.60
C THR A 273 13.43 35.59 5.64
N LEU A 274 12.16 35.94 5.50
CA LEU A 274 11.26 35.31 4.53
C LEU A 274 11.77 35.53 3.11
N ALA A 275 12.15 36.76 2.74
CA ALA A 275 12.71 37.07 1.43
C ALA A 275 14.00 36.26 1.15
N SER A 276 14.91 36.20 2.12
CA SER A 276 16.16 35.44 2.00
C SER A 276 15.91 33.93 1.84
N ALA A 277 15.08 33.34 2.70
CA ALA A 277 14.75 31.92 2.66
C ALA A 277 13.94 31.56 1.40
N GLY A 278 13.01 32.41 0.99
CA GLY A 278 12.24 32.25 -0.25
C GLY A 278 13.12 32.28 -1.50
N ALA A 279 14.06 33.24 -1.57
CA ALA A 279 15.03 33.32 -2.68
C ALA A 279 15.93 32.09 -2.74
N ALA A 280 16.45 31.62 -1.60
CA ALA A 280 17.25 30.40 -1.51
C ALA A 280 16.43 29.16 -1.95
N ALA A 281 15.19 29.04 -1.49
CA ALA A 281 14.30 27.94 -1.87
C ALA A 281 13.95 27.97 -3.37
N ALA A 282 13.75 29.16 -3.95
CA ALA A 282 13.50 29.32 -5.38
C ALA A 282 14.70 28.88 -6.23
N GLN A 283 15.92 29.27 -5.84
CA GLN A 283 17.15 28.85 -6.51
C GLN A 283 17.32 27.32 -6.45
N GLU A 284 17.09 26.71 -5.28
CA GLU A 284 17.20 25.27 -5.10
C GLU A 284 16.09 24.51 -5.86
N SER A 285 14.86 25.02 -5.84
CA SER A 285 13.74 24.47 -6.61
C SER A 285 14.04 24.50 -8.11
N ALA A 286 14.66 25.57 -8.61
CA ALA A 286 15.11 25.65 -10.00
C ALA A 286 16.21 24.62 -10.31
N PHE A 287 17.16 24.39 -9.39
CA PHE A 287 18.17 23.33 -9.50
C PHE A 287 17.51 21.95 -9.61
N ILE A 288 16.62 21.61 -8.67
CA ILE A 288 15.93 20.31 -8.62
C ILE A 288 15.06 20.10 -9.85
N SER A 289 14.30 21.12 -10.24
CA SER A 289 13.45 21.09 -11.44
C SER A 289 14.28 20.87 -12.71
N SER A 290 15.43 21.53 -12.83
CA SER A 290 16.34 21.36 -13.97
C SER A 290 16.93 19.94 -14.01
N TRP A 291 17.35 19.42 -12.86
CA TRP A 291 17.84 18.05 -12.75
C TRP A 291 16.75 17.02 -13.10
N GLN A 292 15.52 17.23 -12.64
CA GLN A 292 14.39 16.35 -12.92
C GLN A 292 14.02 16.36 -14.41
N LYS A 293 14.00 17.53 -15.06
CA LYS A 293 13.83 17.65 -16.51
C LYS A 293 14.93 16.89 -17.27
N ALA A 294 16.18 16.95 -16.80
CA ALA A 294 17.28 16.21 -17.39
C ALA A 294 17.11 14.69 -17.24
N VAL A 295 16.63 14.21 -16.08
CA VAL A 295 16.25 12.80 -15.88
C VAL A 295 15.13 12.39 -16.85
N GLU A 296 14.10 13.21 -17.00
CA GLU A 296 12.96 12.93 -17.86
C GLU A 296 13.35 12.85 -19.32
N ALA A 297 14.14 13.81 -19.80
CA ALA A 297 14.71 13.83 -21.14
C ALA A 297 15.58 12.59 -21.40
N ALA A 298 16.50 12.28 -20.48
CA ALA A 298 17.39 11.13 -20.60
C ALA A 298 16.65 9.79 -20.57
N THR A 299 15.52 9.71 -19.86
CA THR A 299 14.70 8.49 -19.78
C THR A 299 13.66 8.39 -20.89
N ALA A 300 13.39 9.45 -21.65
CA ALA A 300 12.41 9.46 -22.73
C ALA A 300 12.79 8.54 -23.91
N SER A 301 14.09 8.41 -24.18
CA SER A 301 14.65 7.53 -25.22
C SER A 301 14.78 6.06 -24.79
N MET A 302 14.51 5.75 -23.51
CA MET A 302 14.63 4.40 -22.97
C MET A 302 13.30 3.61 -23.13
N SER A 303 13.40 2.35 -23.54
CA SER A 303 12.23 1.48 -23.65
C SER A 303 11.84 0.82 -22.31
N GLY A 304 10.52 0.73 -22.06
CA GLY A 304 9.89 -0.17 -21.09
C GLY A 304 10.26 0.01 -19.61
N VAL A 305 10.46 -1.13 -18.92
CA VAL A 305 10.60 -1.27 -17.45
C VAL A 305 11.76 -0.46 -16.86
N SER A 306 12.81 -0.21 -17.65
CA SER A 306 13.97 0.57 -17.22
C SER A 306 13.65 2.06 -17.03
N ARG A 307 12.74 2.62 -17.86
CA ARG A 307 12.34 4.03 -17.80
C ARG A 307 11.63 4.36 -16.48
N LEU A 308 10.58 3.61 -16.14
CA LEU A 308 9.80 3.83 -14.93
C LEU A 308 10.63 3.58 -13.66
N ALA A 309 11.45 2.54 -13.67
CA ALA A 309 12.31 2.25 -12.53
C ALA A 309 13.37 3.35 -12.28
N LEU A 310 13.94 3.93 -13.34
CA LEU A 310 14.89 5.04 -13.22
C LEU A 310 14.21 6.33 -12.77
N ARG A 311 13.01 6.64 -13.28
CA ARG A 311 12.22 7.78 -12.79
C ARG A 311 11.90 7.64 -11.31
N ARG A 312 11.52 6.45 -10.86
CA ARG A 312 11.33 6.17 -9.42
C ARG A 312 12.62 6.33 -8.61
N ALA A 313 13.76 5.86 -9.13
CA ALA A 313 15.04 6.05 -8.46
C ALA A 313 15.39 7.54 -8.33
N ALA A 314 15.09 8.32 -9.38
CA ALA A 314 15.33 9.76 -9.39
C ALA A 314 14.44 10.53 -8.42
N ILE A 315 13.15 10.15 -8.29
CA ILE A 315 12.25 10.69 -7.26
C ILE A 315 12.81 10.41 -5.87
N VAL A 316 13.21 9.17 -5.59
CA VAL A 316 13.77 8.81 -4.27
C VAL A 316 15.04 9.60 -3.96
N LEU A 317 15.90 9.78 -4.96
CA LEU A 317 17.09 10.62 -4.86
C LEU A 317 16.70 12.06 -4.52
N ARG A 318 15.77 12.67 -5.27
CA ARG A 318 15.26 14.02 -5.04
C ARG A 318 14.69 14.17 -3.61
N GLU A 319 13.81 13.27 -3.19
CA GLU A 319 13.20 13.33 -1.86
C GLU A 319 14.24 13.20 -0.74
N THR A 320 15.23 12.32 -0.94
CA THR A 320 16.34 12.20 0.04
C THR A 320 17.21 13.45 0.03
N PHE A 321 17.33 14.12 -1.11
CA PHE A 321 18.09 15.34 -1.23
C PHE A 321 17.43 16.48 -0.45
N LEU A 322 16.12 16.64 -0.63
CA LEU A 322 15.29 17.56 0.13
C LEU A 322 15.34 17.28 1.64
N ALA A 323 15.29 16.00 2.03
CA ALA A 323 15.34 15.60 3.44
C ALA A 323 16.71 15.81 4.11
N ALA A 324 17.80 15.83 3.34
CA ALA A 324 19.16 15.90 3.87
C ALA A 324 19.65 17.33 4.20
N GLN A 325 18.79 18.35 4.06
CA GLN A 325 19.08 19.75 4.41
C GLN A 325 20.42 20.25 3.85
N HIS A 326 20.71 19.91 2.58
CA HIS A 326 21.79 20.51 1.78
C HIS A 326 23.23 20.38 2.33
N LYS A 327 23.58 19.31 3.06
CA LYS A 327 25.01 19.01 3.31
C LYS A 327 25.73 18.57 2.02
N ASP A 328 26.11 19.51 1.13
CA ASP A 328 27.00 19.51 -0.08
C ASP A 328 27.07 18.28 -1.03
N ALA A 329 26.45 17.18 -0.65
CA ALA A 329 26.61 15.85 -1.19
C ALA A 329 25.60 14.96 -0.48
N VAL A 330 24.41 14.82 -1.07
CA VAL A 330 23.45 13.81 -0.63
C VAL A 330 23.98 12.47 -1.09
N GLY A 331 24.89 11.94 -0.28
CA GLY A 331 25.57 10.69 -0.51
C GLY A 331 24.60 9.55 -0.35
N MET A 332 23.82 9.26 -1.39
CA MET A 332 22.98 8.08 -1.41
C MET A 332 23.83 6.87 -1.76
N SER A 333 23.94 5.94 -0.83
CA SER A 333 24.50 4.62 -1.11
C SER A 333 23.50 3.75 -1.88
N CYS A 334 23.99 2.76 -2.63
CA CYS A 334 23.13 1.79 -3.28
C CYS A 334 22.21 1.02 -2.31
N ARG A 335 22.60 0.92 -1.04
CA ARG A 335 21.77 0.29 0.00
C ARG A 335 20.62 1.18 0.44
N GLN A 336 20.87 2.45 0.72
CA GLN A 336 19.81 3.41 1.06
C GLN A 336 18.77 3.49 -0.06
N LEU A 337 19.22 3.58 -1.32
CA LEU A 337 18.32 3.55 -2.47
C LEU A 337 17.53 2.22 -2.54
N ALA A 338 18.18 1.09 -2.27
CA ALA A 338 17.54 -0.22 -2.28
C ALA A 338 16.45 -0.35 -1.22
N GLU A 339 16.70 0.17 -0.01
CA GLU A 339 15.73 0.24 1.09
C GLU A 339 14.52 1.08 0.69
N GLN A 340 14.74 2.33 0.25
CA GLN A 340 13.67 3.25 -0.12
C GLN A 340 12.86 2.80 -1.35
N MET A 341 13.50 2.13 -2.31
CA MET A 341 12.83 1.61 -3.51
C MET A 341 12.24 0.21 -3.34
N ASN A 342 12.48 -0.46 -2.21
CA ASN A 342 12.13 -1.85 -1.96
C ASN A 342 12.71 -2.81 -3.03
N VAL A 343 13.99 -2.65 -3.38
CA VAL A 343 14.70 -3.48 -4.39
C VAL A 343 15.99 -4.08 -3.80
N SER A 344 16.70 -4.91 -4.57
CA SER A 344 18.01 -5.41 -4.16
C SER A 344 19.08 -4.33 -4.30
N ALA A 345 20.15 -4.44 -3.51
CA ALA A 345 21.30 -3.52 -3.61
C ALA A 345 21.96 -3.56 -5.00
N GLN A 346 21.97 -4.71 -5.67
CA GLN A 346 22.49 -4.84 -7.03
C GLN A 346 21.63 -4.04 -8.03
N THR A 347 20.30 -4.13 -7.92
CA THR A 347 19.36 -3.37 -8.76
C THR A 347 19.49 -1.87 -8.53
N ALA A 348 19.55 -1.43 -7.27
CA ALA A 348 19.77 -0.03 -6.94
C ALA A 348 21.13 0.49 -7.45
N ASN A 349 22.21 -0.29 -7.30
CA ASN A 349 23.52 0.05 -7.85
C ASN A 349 23.48 0.17 -9.39
N ARG A 350 22.71 -0.68 -10.08
CA ARG A 350 22.51 -0.56 -11.53
C ARG A 350 21.84 0.77 -11.88
N TYR A 351 20.81 1.19 -11.15
CA TYR A 351 20.14 2.48 -11.39
C TYR A 351 21.08 3.66 -11.17
N LEU A 352 21.84 3.67 -10.07
CA LEU A 352 22.82 4.71 -9.79
C LEU A 352 23.92 4.79 -10.87
N ARG A 353 24.41 3.64 -11.35
CA ARG A 353 25.37 3.60 -12.48
C ARG A 353 24.78 4.13 -13.78
N ILE A 354 23.51 3.88 -14.07
CA ILE A 354 22.86 4.43 -15.26
C ILE A 354 22.77 5.96 -15.13
N LEU A 355 22.28 6.48 -14.01
CA LEU A 355 22.22 7.92 -13.76
C LEU A 355 23.61 8.58 -13.79
N GLN A 356 24.64 7.87 -13.32
CA GLN A 356 26.04 8.31 -13.43
C GLN A 356 26.53 8.37 -14.89
N LYS A 357 26.24 7.34 -15.70
CA LYS A 357 26.58 7.32 -17.13
C LYS A 357 25.88 8.44 -17.91
N LEU A 358 24.66 8.77 -17.50
CA LEU A 358 23.89 9.90 -18.02
C LEU A 358 24.38 11.27 -17.48
N ARG A 359 25.45 11.28 -16.68
CA ARG A 359 26.04 12.48 -16.05
C ARG A 359 25.08 13.25 -15.12
N LEU A 360 24.01 12.59 -14.67
CA LEU A 360 23.04 13.13 -13.70
C LEU A 360 23.50 12.94 -12.25
N LEU A 361 24.45 12.01 -12.05
CA LEU A 361 25.14 11.79 -10.78
C LEU A 361 26.65 11.75 -11.01
N SER A 362 27.41 12.19 -10.01
CA SER A 362 28.84 11.90 -9.87
C SER A 362 29.05 10.92 -8.73
N ARG A 363 30.13 10.14 -8.76
CA ARG A 363 30.49 9.26 -7.65
C ARG A 363 31.56 9.96 -6.82
N ALA A 364 31.34 10.10 -5.52
CA ALA A 364 32.33 10.67 -4.62
C ALA A 364 33.54 9.72 -4.52
N SER A 365 34.72 10.20 -4.89
CA SER A 365 36.00 9.55 -4.60
C SER A 365 36.49 10.01 -3.23
N SER A 366 36.07 9.34 -2.17
CA SER A 366 36.61 9.61 -0.83
C SER A 366 37.63 8.55 -0.43
N ARG A 367 38.69 8.98 0.27
CA ARG A 367 39.67 8.08 0.91
C ARG A 367 39.07 7.33 2.11
N LYS A 368 37.96 7.81 2.69
CA LYS A 368 37.25 7.12 3.77
C LYS A 368 36.41 5.99 3.18
N ALA A 369 36.68 4.75 3.61
CA ALA A 369 36.02 3.54 3.08
C ALA A 369 34.48 3.60 3.15
N MET A 370 33.92 4.28 4.16
CA MET A 370 32.47 4.47 4.31
C MET A 370 31.85 5.44 3.29
N GLU A 371 32.65 6.30 2.66
CA GLU A 371 32.18 7.29 1.68
C GLU A 371 32.44 6.87 0.22
N ALA A 372 33.26 5.85 -0.01
CA ALA A 372 33.75 5.39 -1.32
C ALA A 372 32.68 4.87 -2.33
N ASN A 373 31.40 4.96 -1.99
CA ASN A 373 30.27 4.54 -2.84
C ASN A 373 29.07 5.50 -2.77
N ARG A 374 29.30 6.74 -2.32
CA ARG A 374 28.26 7.77 -2.31
C ARG A 374 28.16 8.44 -3.67
N TYR A 375 26.93 8.58 -4.16
CA TYR A 375 26.64 9.34 -5.37
C TYR A 375 26.24 10.76 -4.98
N ARG A 376 26.64 11.75 -5.77
CA ARG A 376 26.31 13.18 -5.62
C ARG A 376 25.55 13.65 -6.85
N PHE A 377 24.65 14.60 -6.69
CA PHE A 377 23.95 15.21 -7.82
C PHE A 377 24.92 15.95 -8.74
N ARG A 378 24.64 15.93 -10.04
CA ARG A 378 25.35 16.76 -11.02
C ARG A 378 24.33 17.33 -12.00
N ILE A 379 24.34 18.64 -12.17
CA ILE A 379 23.69 19.27 -13.32
C ILE A 379 24.70 19.24 -14.47
N PRO A 380 24.33 18.75 -15.66
CA PRO A 380 25.16 18.93 -16.85
C PRO A 380 25.35 20.43 -17.09
N ALA A 381 26.58 20.92 -17.22
CA ALA A 381 26.81 22.31 -17.58
C ALA A 381 26.03 22.63 -18.87
N PRO A 382 25.37 23.80 -18.98
CA PRO A 382 24.54 24.15 -20.14
C PRO A 382 25.30 24.11 -21.48
N GLU A 383 26.64 24.14 -21.44
CA GLU A 383 27.50 24.25 -22.62
C GLU A 383 27.98 22.92 -23.22
N GLN A 384 27.68 21.77 -22.62
CA GLN A 384 28.03 20.48 -23.21
C GLN A 384 26.80 19.82 -23.82
N ASN A 385 26.46 20.25 -25.04
CA ASN A 385 25.70 19.55 -26.08
C ASN A 385 25.18 18.15 -25.66
N VAL A 386 24.19 18.12 -24.78
CA VAL A 386 23.16 17.09 -24.89
C VAL A 386 22.37 17.62 -26.06
N THR A 387 22.71 17.17 -27.26
CA THR A 387 21.85 17.31 -28.42
C THR A 387 20.48 16.83 -27.94
N PHE A 388 19.57 17.77 -27.68
CA PHE A 388 18.19 17.47 -27.43
C PHE A 388 17.73 16.82 -28.73
N ILE A 389 17.77 15.48 -28.77
CA ILE A 389 17.13 14.72 -29.82
C ILE A 389 15.65 15.04 -29.62
N HIS A 390 15.17 16.06 -30.35
CA HIS A 390 13.76 16.39 -30.40
C HIS A 390 13.03 15.09 -30.72
N PRO A 391 12.10 14.62 -29.87
CA PRO A 391 11.23 13.52 -30.24
C PRO A 391 10.55 13.89 -31.57
N PRO A 392 10.42 12.97 -32.53
CA PRO A 392 9.74 13.26 -33.79
C PRO A 392 8.37 13.90 -33.51
N ARG A 393 8.18 15.12 -34.05
CA ARG A 393 7.08 16.07 -33.75
C ARG A 393 5.66 15.48 -33.84
N LYS A 394 5.48 14.35 -34.53
CA LYS A 394 4.18 13.69 -34.71
C LYS A 394 3.61 12.97 -33.48
N ARG A 395 4.33 12.90 -32.34
CA ARG A 395 3.80 12.30 -31.09
C ARG A 395 3.58 13.27 -29.94
N LEU A 396 3.99 14.54 -30.04
CA LEU A 396 4.04 15.48 -28.91
C LEU A 396 2.69 16.03 -28.44
N SER A 397 1.65 16.04 -29.29
CA SER A 397 0.34 16.59 -28.91
C SER A 397 -0.44 15.74 -27.89
N ARG A 398 -0.02 14.50 -27.60
CA ARG A 398 -0.60 13.67 -26.52
C ARG A 398 0.15 13.72 -25.19
N PHE A 399 1.34 14.31 -25.13
CA PHE A 399 2.19 14.25 -23.93
C PHE A 399 2.13 15.50 -23.05
N ILE A 400 1.76 16.66 -23.61
CA ILE A 400 1.85 17.94 -22.89
C ILE A 400 0.74 18.10 -21.83
N THR A 401 -0.39 17.39 -21.97
CA THR A 401 -1.43 17.30 -20.94
C THR A 401 -1.20 16.17 -19.92
N GLN A 402 -0.18 15.31 -20.10
CA GLN A 402 0.15 14.20 -19.20
C GLN A 402 1.34 14.48 -18.24
N ASP A 403 2.00 15.64 -18.31
CA ASP A 403 3.25 15.84 -17.56
C ASP A 403 3.04 16.08 -16.05
N VAL A 404 1.91 16.71 -15.67
CA VAL A 404 1.51 16.86 -14.26
C VAL A 404 0.99 15.52 -13.73
N ASP A 405 0.11 14.84 -14.48
CA ASP A 405 -0.42 13.51 -14.12
C ASP A 405 0.65 12.41 -14.10
N GLY A 406 1.67 12.51 -14.96
CA GLY A 406 2.74 11.52 -15.09
C GLY A 406 3.73 11.56 -13.93
N GLN A 407 4.06 12.75 -13.42
CA GLN A 407 4.87 12.88 -12.20
C GLN A 407 4.09 12.45 -10.97
N HIS A 408 2.85 12.92 -10.80
CA HIS A 408 1.98 12.50 -9.69
C HIS A 408 1.75 10.99 -9.70
N GLY A 409 1.49 10.40 -10.87
CA GLY A 409 1.34 8.95 -11.02
C GLY A 409 2.62 8.19 -10.66
N THR A 410 3.81 8.70 -11.00
CA THR A 410 5.07 8.02 -10.66
C THR A 410 5.38 8.08 -9.15
N VAL A 411 5.14 9.24 -8.51
CA VAL A 411 5.28 9.41 -7.05
C VAL A 411 4.27 8.52 -6.33
N ARG A 412 3.00 8.54 -6.75
CA ARG A 412 1.94 7.72 -6.17
C ARG A 412 2.22 6.23 -6.33
N LEU A 413 2.66 5.79 -7.51
CA LEU A 413 3.09 4.41 -7.73
C LEU A 413 4.26 4.02 -6.81
N HIS A 414 5.21 4.94 -6.60
CA HIS A 414 6.32 4.69 -5.70
C HIS A 414 5.83 4.46 -4.27
N GLN A 415 4.94 5.31 -3.76
CA GLN A 415 4.30 5.15 -2.44
C GLN A 415 3.55 3.82 -2.34
N LEU A 416 2.72 3.48 -3.33
CA LEU A 416 2.00 2.19 -3.35
C LEU A 416 2.95 1.00 -3.29
N LEU A 417 4.05 1.02 -4.03
CA LEU A 417 5.02 -0.07 -4.07
C LEU A 417 5.92 -0.16 -2.82
N GLN A 418 5.89 0.83 -1.93
CA GLN A 418 6.48 0.75 -0.60
C GLN A 418 5.59 0.02 0.41
N HIS A 419 4.32 -0.21 0.09
CA HIS A 419 3.38 -0.91 0.95
C HIS A 419 3.84 -2.36 1.24
N ASP A 420 3.56 -2.85 2.44
CA ASP A 420 3.97 -4.18 2.93
C ASP A 420 3.49 -5.33 2.02
N ALA A 421 2.38 -5.12 1.32
CA ALA A 421 1.82 -6.05 0.34
C ALA A 421 2.79 -6.39 -0.81
N PHE A 422 3.67 -5.46 -1.19
CA PHE A 422 4.67 -5.64 -2.25
C PHE A 422 6.04 -6.06 -1.71
N THR A 423 6.22 -6.03 -0.39
CA THR A 423 7.48 -6.38 0.26
C THR A 423 7.61 -7.88 0.38
N LYS A 424 8.51 -8.45 -0.42
CA LYS A 424 8.91 -9.86 -0.29
C LYS A 424 9.90 -10.00 0.88
N TYR A 425 9.48 -10.70 1.93
CA TYR A 425 10.32 -11.11 3.05
C TYR A 425 9.96 -12.55 3.47
N GLY A 426 10.96 -13.43 3.55
CA GLY A 426 10.75 -14.85 3.83
C GLY A 426 9.98 -15.62 2.74
N LYS A 427 9.26 -16.68 3.14
CA LYS A 427 8.41 -17.52 2.26
C LYS A 427 6.98 -16.95 2.09
N GLY A 428 6.75 -15.71 2.51
CA GLY A 428 5.44 -15.08 2.48
C GLY A 428 4.97 -14.67 1.08
N ILE A 429 3.66 -14.51 0.93
CA ILE A 429 3.02 -14.02 -0.30
C ILE A 429 3.29 -12.53 -0.45
N SER A 430 3.64 -12.11 -1.66
CA SER A 430 3.81 -10.70 -2.03
C SER A 430 3.16 -10.46 -3.38
N LEU A 431 2.47 -9.34 -3.53
CA LEU A 431 1.94 -8.92 -4.82
C LEU A 431 3.08 -8.59 -5.79
N ALA A 432 2.90 -8.94 -7.06
CA ALA A 432 3.83 -8.54 -8.11
C ALA A 432 3.74 -7.03 -8.32
N LYS A 433 4.85 -6.39 -8.73
CA LYS A 433 4.87 -4.93 -8.98
C LYS A 433 3.83 -4.47 -10.00
N SER A 434 3.52 -5.30 -10.99
CA SER A 434 2.45 -5.06 -11.98
C SER A 434 1.08 -4.84 -11.35
N CYS A 435 0.83 -5.39 -10.16
CA CYS A 435 -0.41 -5.16 -9.43
C CYS A 435 -0.50 -3.71 -8.93
N GLY A 436 0.63 -3.08 -8.55
CA GLY A 436 0.65 -1.68 -8.16
C GLY A 436 0.29 -0.74 -9.30
N ASP A 437 0.71 -1.04 -10.53
CA ASP A 437 0.31 -0.24 -11.70
C ASP A 437 -1.18 -0.37 -12.00
N VAL A 438 -1.75 -1.59 -11.87
CA VAL A 438 -3.20 -1.81 -12.04
C VAL A 438 -3.98 -1.05 -10.97
N LEU A 439 -3.57 -1.17 -9.70
CA LEU A 439 -4.23 -0.47 -8.59
C LEU A 439 -4.20 1.05 -8.78
N LEU A 440 -3.06 1.61 -9.20
CA LEU A 440 -2.94 3.05 -9.48
C LEU A 440 -3.90 3.51 -10.57
N VAL A 441 -4.01 2.77 -11.68
CA VAL A 441 -4.93 3.11 -12.77
C VAL A 441 -6.38 3.08 -12.30
N LEU A 442 -6.73 2.10 -11.45
CA LEU A 442 -8.08 1.94 -10.91
C LEU A 442 -8.42 2.89 -9.74
N GLU A 443 -7.44 3.60 -9.15
CA GLU A 443 -7.74 4.72 -8.24
C GLU A 443 -8.53 5.83 -8.98
N GLY A 444 -8.40 5.93 -10.31
CA GLY A 444 -9.18 6.84 -11.15
C GLY A 444 -10.58 6.36 -11.52
N GLY A 445 -11.07 5.28 -10.90
CA GLY A 445 -12.41 4.70 -11.10
C GLY A 445 -12.43 3.42 -11.94
N THR A 446 -13.64 2.99 -12.30
CA THR A 446 -13.90 1.78 -13.07
C THR A 446 -13.29 1.86 -14.49
N ARG A 447 -12.70 0.76 -14.95
CA ARG A 447 -12.02 0.67 -16.27
C ARG A 447 -12.19 -0.72 -16.89
N SER A 448 -12.12 -0.78 -18.22
CA SER A 448 -11.99 -2.06 -18.91
C SER A 448 -10.58 -2.61 -18.84
N LEU A 449 -10.40 -3.92 -19.06
CA LEU A 449 -9.07 -4.53 -19.13
C LEU A 449 -8.20 -3.88 -20.23
N ARG A 450 -8.82 -3.45 -21.34
CA ARG A 450 -8.13 -2.78 -22.45
C ARG A 450 -7.60 -1.42 -21.99
N ASP A 451 -8.41 -0.63 -21.30
CA ASP A 451 -7.99 0.69 -20.82
C ASP A 451 -6.84 0.59 -19.82
N VAL A 452 -6.86 -0.44 -18.95
CA VAL A 452 -5.75 -0.70 -18.02
C VAL A 452 -4.47 -1.09 -18.79
N VAL A 453 -4.58 -1.89 -19.84
CA VAL A 453 -3.43 -2.23 -20.71
C VAL A 453 -2.86 -0.98 -21.36
N ASP A 454 -3.71 -0.14 -21.93
CA ASP A 454 -3.31 1.07 -22.63
C ASP A 454 -2.70 2.10 -21.66
N ALA A 455 -3.30 2.30 -20.48
CA ALA A 455 -2.82 3.22 -19.45
C ALA A 455 -1.49 2.77 -18.82
N THR A 456 -1.30 1.47 -18.59
CA THR A 456 -0.05 0.94 -18.01
C THR A 456 1.07 0.79 -19.03
N GLY A 457 0.76 0.74 -20.33
CA GLY A 457 1.71 0.45 -21.40
C GLY A 457 2.35 -0.94 -21.31
N LYS A 458 1.72 -1.87 -20.57
CA LYS A 458 2.22 -3.24 -20.37
C LYS A 458 1.51 -4.21 -21.29
N THR A 459 2.09 -5.39 -21.49
CA THR A 459 1.45 -6.42 -22.31
C THR A 459 0.15 -6.89 -21.69
N ARG A 460 -0.85 -7.20 -22.52
CA ARG A 460 -2.16 -7.72 -22.09
C ARG A 460 -2.03 -8.91 -21.15
N THR A 461 -1.11 -9.84 -21.45
CA THR A 461 -0.84 -11.01 -20.60
C THR A 461 -0.36 -10.64 -19.20
N THR A 462 0.51 -9.61 -19.08
CA THR A 462 1.01 -9.14 -17.78
C THR A 462 -0.10 -8.52 -16.95
N ILE A 463 -0.92 -7.66 -17.57
CA ILE A 463 -2.05 -7.01 -16.89
C ILE A 463 -3.12 -8.02 -16.52
N LYS A 464 -3.48 -8.95 -17.41
CA LYS A 464 -4.46 -10.01 -17.11
C LYS A 464 -4.01 -10.84 -15.89
N ARG A 465 -2.73 -11.23 -15.80
CA ARG A 465 -2.20 -11.95 -14.63
C ARG A 465 -2.25 -11.10 -13.35
N ALA A 466 -1.93 -9.81 -13.43
CA ALA A 466 -1.99 -8.89 -12.30
C ALA A 466 -3.43 -8.70 -11.80
N VAL A 467 -4.37 -8.44 -12.71
CA VAL A 467 -5.81 -8.34 -12.43
C VAL A 467 -6.32 -9.64 -11.80
N GLN A 468 -5.99 -10.80 -12.36
CA GLN A 468 -6.39 -12.09 -11.78
C GLN A 468 -5.83 -12.30 -10.38
N ALA A 469 -4.58 -11.91 -10.11
CA ALA A 469 -3.99 -12.00 -8.78
C ALA A 469 -4.68 -11.07 -7.77
N LEU A 470 -5.10 -9.89 -8.21
CA LEU A 470 -5.81 -8.92 -7.37
C LEU A 470 -7.29 -9.29 -7.15
N LEU A 471 -7.98 -9.82 -8.15
CA LEU A 471 -9.34 -10.39 -8.03
C LEU A 471 -9.33 -11.61 -7.11
N SER A 472 -8.40 -12.54 -7.37
CA SER A 472 -8.13 -13.68 -6.48
C SER A 472 -7.58 -13.25 -5.13
N GLY A 473 -7.28 -11.95 -4.97
CA GLY A 473 -6.83 -11.17 -3.82
C GLY A 473 -7.98 -10.65 -2.94
N GLY A 474 -9.17 -10.53 -3.51
CA GLY A 474 -10.25 -9.70 -2.95
C GLY A 474 -9.93 -8.20 -2.96
N LEU A 475 -8.94 -7.75 -3.76
CA LEU A 475 -8.60 -6.33 -3.88
C LEU A 475 -9.41 -5.63 -4.98
N LEU A 476 -9.79 -6.36 -6.02
CA LEU A 476 -10.62 -5.88 -7.13
C LEU A 476 -11.93 -6.64 -7.16
N ASP A 477 -12.93 -6.00 -7.76
CA ASP A 477 -14.15 -6.62 -8.25
C ASP A 477 -14.21 -6.48 -9.76
N GLN A 478 -15.08 -7.28 -10.39
CA GLN A 478 -15.27 -7.32 -11.82
C GLN A 478 -16.75 -7.54 -12.14
N ALA A 479 -17.25 -6.86 -13.18
CA ALA A 479 -18.61 -7.07 -13.69
C ALA A 479 -18.79 -8.52 -14.18
N GLU A 480 -20.03 -9.03 -14.15
CA GLU A 480 -20.33 -10.41 -14.52
C GLU A 480 -19.92 -10.74 -15.97
N ASP A 481 -20.14 -9.79 -16.88
CA ASP A 481 -19.75 -9.84 -18.29
C ASP A 481 -18.23 -9.61 -18.52
N GLN A 482 -17.48 -9.33 -17.45
CA GLN A 482 -16.04 -9.04 -17.45
C GLN A 482 -15.63 -7.78 -18.21
N SER A 483 -16.58 -6.90 -18.54
CA SER A 483 -16.30 -5.66 -19.28
C SER A 483 -15.56 -4.63 -18.42
N GLU A 484 -15.89 -4.59 -17.13
CA GLU A 484 -15.43 -3.57 -16.18
C GLU A 484 -14.77 -4.15 -14.93
N ILE A 485 -13.76 -3.45 -14.42
CA ILE A 485 -12.97 -3.80 -13.23
C ILE A 485 -12.83 -2.55 -12.35
N TRP A 486 -12.95 -2.70 -11.03
CA TRP A 486 -12.81 -1.59 -10.07
C TRP A 486 -12.17 -2.03 -8.74
N LEU A 487 -11.72 -1.06 -7.94
CA LEU A 487 -11.23 -1.30 -6.59
C LEU A 487 -12.41 -1.65 -5.66
N THR A 488 -12.23 -2.65 -4.80
CA THR A 488 -13.23 -3.02 -3.77
C THR A 488 -13.38 -1.99 -2.65
N GLY A 489 -12.55 -0.94 -2.64
CA GLY A 489 -12.53 0.10 -1.61
C GLY A 489 -12.20 1.47 -2.20
N PRO A 490 -12.20 2.52 -1.38
CA PRO A 490 -12.18 3.90 -1.86
C PRO A 490 -10.86 4.31 -2.52
N ASN A 491 -9.75 3.64 -2.19
CA ASN A 491 -8.45 3.87 -2.81
C ASN A 491 -7.55 2.63 -2.63
N ALA A 492 -6.45 2.58 -3.38
CA ALA A 492 -5.59 1.40 -3.40
C ALA A 492 -4.90 1.14 -2.06
N VAL A 493 -4.52 2.18 -1.31
CA VAL A 493 -3.88 2.04 0.00
C VAL A 493 -4.82 1.37 1.00
N THR A 494 -6.06 1.84 1.08
CA THR A 494 -7.07 1.29 2.00
C THR A 494 -7.31 -0.19 1.75
N VAL A 495 -7.46 -0.57 0.47
CA VAL A 495 -7.66 -1.98 0.07
C VAL A 495 -6.42 -2.83 0.40
N LEU A 496 -5.21 -2.27 0.23
CA LEU A 496 -3.97 -2.96 0.57
C LEU A 496 -3.79 -3.12 2.09
N ASP A 497 -4.15 -2.12 2.90
CA ASP A 497 -4.09 -2.17 4.37
C ASP A 497 -5.03 -3.25 4.92
N GLU A 498 -6.27 -3.29 4.43
CA GLU A 498 -7.24 -4.33 4.77
C GLU A 498 -6.71 -5.72 4.41
N TRP A 499 -6.16 -5.85 3.19
CA TRP A 499 -5.59 -7.11 2.72
C TRP A 499 -4.37 -7.55 3.54
N VAL A 500 -3.45 -6.65 3.87
CA VAL A 500 -2.25 -6.94 4.69
C VAL A 500 -2.63 -7.34 6.11
N THR A 501 -3.60 -6.64 6.69
CA THR A 501 -4.13 -6.94 8.03
C THR A 501 -4.73 -8.34 8.06
N HIS A 502 -5.60 -8.65 7.10
CA HIS A 502 -6.24 -9.96 6.99
C HIS A 502 -5.23 -11.09 6.77
N MET A 503 -4.30 -10.88 5.84
CA MET A 503 -3.26 -11.86 5.52
C MET A 503 -2.18 -11.95 6.61
N ARG A 504 -2.29 -11.17 7.70
CA ARG A 504 -1.33 -11.07 8.80
C ARG A 504 0.10 -10.81 8.28
N LEU A 505 0.22 -9.93 7.29
CA LEU A 505 1.51 -9.57 6.65
C LEU A 505 2.13 -8.30 7.25
N GLY A 506 1.53 -7.73 8.30
CA GLY A 506 1.98 -6.48 8.91
C GLY A 506 3.43 -6.56 9.42
N GLY A 507 4.14 -5.45 9.29
CA GLY A 507 5.48 -5.26 9.86
C GLY A 507 6.63 -5.77 8.98
N ARG A 508 6.36 -6.20 7.73
CA ARG A 508 7.41 -6.70 6.83
C ARG A 508 8.39 -5.62 6.40
N GLY A 509 7.91 -4.40 6.18
CA GLY A 509 8.75 -3.23 5.96
C GLY A 509 9.66 -2.98 7.15
N GLY A 510 9.14 -3.13 8.37
CA GLY A 510 9.92 -3.11 9.61
C GLY A 510 11.01 -4.19 9.65
N MET A 511 10.63 -5.46 9.51
CA MET A 511 11.57 -6.59 9.53
C MET A 511 12.67 -6.47 8.48
N ARG A 512 12.34 -5.97 7.28
CA ARG A 512 13.33 -5.72 6.23
C ARG A 512 14.26 -4.56 6.58
N ARG A 513 13.74 -3.47 7.17
CA ARG A 513 14.57 -2.37 7.70
C ARG A 513 15.50 -2.86 8.80
N ASP A 514 15.02 -3.72 9.69
CA ASP A 514 15.83 -4.30 10.76
C ASP A 514 16.93 -5.21 10.21
N GLU A 515 16.61 -6.05 9.22
CA GLU A 515 17.61 -6.88 8.55
C GLU A 515 18.67 -6.03 7.84
N HIS A 516 18.25 -4.95 7.16
CA HIS A 516 19.19 -3.99 6.59
C HIS A 516 20.03 -3.29 7.66
N ALA A 517 19.46 -2.94 8.82
CA ALA A 517 20.19 -2.38 9.96
C ALA A 517 21.25 -3.36 10.48
N ARG A 518 20.89 -4.63 10.72
CA ARG A 518 21.85 -5.68 11.11
C ARG A 518 22.97 -5.84 10.08
N GLN A 519 22.64 -5.78 8.79
CA GLN A 519 23.64 -5.83 7.73
C GLN A 519 24.57 -4.60 7.75
N ARG A 520 24.05 -3.40 8.05
CA ARG A 520 24.87 -2.19 8.27
C ARG A 520 25.83 -2.39 9.43
N ASP A 521 25.37 -2.93 10.55
CA ASP A 521 26.20 -3.16 11.73
C ASP A 521 27.32 -4.17 11.45
N ARG A 522 26.99 -5.29 10.77
CA ARG A 522 28.00 -6.28 10.33
C ARG A 522 29.04 -5.66 9.39
N TYR A 523 28.61 -4.81 8.47
CA TYR A 523 29.55 -4.12 7.57
C TYR A 523 30.38 -3.06 8.29
N GLY A 524 29.78 -2.27 9.17
CA GLY A 524 30.49 -1.30 10.00
C GLY A 524 31.55 -1.97 10.88
N PHE A 525 31.23 -3.13 11.45
CA PHE A 525 32.20 -3.96 12.17
C PHE A 525 33.37 -4.41 11.28
N LYS A 526 33.09 -4.89 10.06
CA LYS A 526 34.13 -5.26 9.09
C LYS A 526 35.02 -4.09 8.69
N VAL A 527 34.44 -2.91 8.47
CA VAL A 527 35.20 -1.69 8.13
C VAL A 527 36.09 -1.27 9.29
N ARG A 528 35.55 -1.17 10.51
CA ARG A 528 36.35 -0.85 11.71
C ARG A 528 37.48 -1.84 11.95
N ARG A 529 37.22 -3.14 11.70
CA ARG A 529 38.25 -4.19 11.80
C ARG A 529 39.34 -4.00 10.73
N TRP A 530 38.96 -3.64 9.51
CA TRP A 530 39.89 -3.35 8.42
C TRP A 530 40.73 -2.08 8.70
N GLU A 531 40.11 -1.01 9.21
CA GLU A 531 40.78 0.23 9.62
C GLU A 531 41.82 -0.05 10.71
N LYS A 532 41.45 -0.76 11.78
CA LYS A 532 42.41 -1.17 12.83
C LYS A 532 43.56 -2.03 12.29
N LEU A 533 43.30 -2.88 11.30
CA LEU A 533 44.33 -3.73 10.70
C LEU A 533 45.29 -2.90 9.83
N HIS A 534 44.80 -1.88 9.14
CA HIS A 534 45.61 -0.92 8.41
C HIS A 534 46.40 0.01 9.34
N GLU A 535 45.80 0.49 10.43
CA GLU A 535 46.49 1.26 11.46
C GLU A 535 47.64 0.47 12.07
N ARG A 536 47.41 -0.79 12.46
CA ARG A 536 48.47 -1.68 12.98
C ARG A 536 49.58 -1.96 11.97
N ARG A 537 49.23 -2.09 10.68
CA ARG A 537 50.24 -2.25 9.61
C ARG A 537 51.07 -0.97 9.46
N ALA A 538 50.42 0.19 9.43
CA ALA A 538 51.10 1.48 9.34
C ALA A 538 52.00 1.71 10.57
N GLU A 539 51.55 1.32 11.76
CA GLU A 539 52.32 1.38 13.00
C GLU A 539 53.53 0.43 12.99
N ARG A 540 53.36 -0.84 12.60
CA ARG A 540 54.48 -1.78 12.43
C ARG A 540 55.52 -1.26 11.43
N GLN A 541 55.05 -0.67 10.34
CA GLN A 541 55.91 -0.08 9.30
C GLN A 541 56.68 1.15 9.84
N ARG A 542 56.05 1.99 10.67
CA ARG A 542 56.72 3.10 11.38
C ARG A 542 57.76 2.61 12.38
N LEU A 543 57.51 1.47 13.03
CA LEU A 543 58.42 0.86 14.00
C LEU A 543 59.53 0.01 13.36
N GLY A 544 59.62 -0.07 12.03
CA GLY A 544 60.62 -0.89 11.33
C GLY A 544 60.45 -2.41 11.52
N LEU A 545 59.28 -2.85 11.99
CA LEU A 545 58.99 -4.26 12.18
C LEU A 545 58.67 -4.92 10.82
N PRO A 546 59.17 -6.14 10.54
CA PRO A 546 58.83 -6.86 9.32
C PRO A 546 57.31 -7.05 9.21
N SER A 547 56.78 -6.89 7.99
CA SER A 547 55.34 -6.82 7.67
C SER A 547 54.57 -8.10 7.97
#